data_AF-A0A0F9NJ21-F1
#
_entry.id   AF-A0A0F9NJ21-F1
#
_cell.length_a   1.000
_cell.length_b   1.000
_cell.length_c   1.000
_cell.angle_alpha   90.00
_cell.angle_beta   90.00
_cell.angle_gamma   90.00
#
_symmetry.space_group_name_H-M   'P 1'
#
loop_
_entity.id
_entity.type
_entity.pdbx_description
1 polymer ?
#
loop_
_entity_poly.entity_id
_entity_poly.type
_entity_poly.pdbx_seq_one_letter_code
_entity_poly.pdbx_strand_id
1 'polypeptide(L)'
;MKLIKELNEDFRNNPPAEFRIGKIVRGNTLKRGMKLSASYSKVNEGTDYIEVLGFTGNDEKYGEGGVKYNSVQEIFRVTRGVSNLKQLEQHDNKNEYGYHHYMVARDIDPNSTVKGEEGSWYYIFEGRWSRGSGAEPLSFRELNFAPKKKPAAPKPVQQERPYTSRGSVRSSKMSRRYNPFRDNSRRNTGRRGR
;
A
#
# COMPACT_ATOMS: atom_id res chain seq x y z
N MET A 1 12.30 23.12 7.84
CA MET A 1 12.42 21.63 7.83
C MET A 1 11.75 20.94 9.04
N LYS A 2 10.76 21.54 9.71
CA LYS A 2 10.03 20.88 10.83
C LYS A 2 8.80 20.07 10.37
N LEU A 3 8.13 20.46 9.28
CA LEU A 3 6.88 19.84 8.80
C LEU A 3 6.97 18.35 8.39
N ILE A 4 8.16 17.84 8.05
CA ILE A 4 8.30 16.45 7.57
C ILE A 4 8.41 15.46 8.74
N LYS A 5 8.85 15.92 9.93
CA LYS A 5 9.00 15.04 11.10
C LYS A 5 7.66 14.74 11.79
N GLU A 6 6.73 15.68 11.84
CA GLU A 6 5.40 15.50 12.44
C GLU A 6 4.46 14.61 11.60
N LEU A 7 4.77 14.36 10.32
CA LEU A 7 4.01 13.45 9.45
C LEU A 7 4.39 11.95 9.63
N ASN A 8 5.31 11.64 10.55
CA ASN A 8 5.93 10.32 10.64
C ASN A 8 5.56 9.49 11.88
N GLU A 9 4.93 10.04 12.93
CA GLU A 9 4.90 9.34 14.22
C GLU A 9 3.72 8.39 14.45
N ASP A 10 2.56 8.57 13.83
CA ASP A 10 1.37 7.79 14.25
C ASP A 10 0.86 6.84 13.18
N PHE A 11 1.61 5.76 12.94
CA PHE A 11 1.08 4.55 12.31
C PHE A 11 1.12 3.47 13.36
N ARG A 12 0.03 2.69 13.52
CA ARG A 12 0.05 1.49 14.37
C ARG A 12 1.37 0.75 14.15
N ASN A 13 2.17 0.64 15.21
CA ASN A 13 3.51 0.03 15.14
C ASN A 13 3.47 -1.43 14.63
N ASN A 14 2.29 -2.04 14.59
CA ASN A 14 2.04 -3.35 14.01
C ASN A 14 0.84 -3.31 13.04
N PRO A 15 1.04 -3.02 11.74
CA PRO A 15 -0.01 -3.27 10.76
C PRO A 15 -0.32 -4.77 10.70
N PRO A 16 -1.54 -5.18 10.26
CA PRO A 16 -1.85 -6.58 9.97
C PRO A 16 -0.75 -7.22 9.11
N ALA A 17 -0.43 -8.49 9.37
CA ALA A 17 0.68 -9.19 8.72
C ALA A 17 0.57 -9.23 7.18
N GLU A 18 -0.64 -9.06 6.65
CA GLU A 18 -0.94 -8.99 5.22
C GLU A 18 -0.56 -7.65 4.59
N PHE A 19 -0.29 -6.62 5.39
CA PHE A 19 -0.08 -5.25 4.93
C PHE A 19 1.36 -4.78 5.12
N ARG A 20 1.81 -3.97 4.17
CA ARG A 20 3.06 -3.24 4.22
C ARG A 20 2.79 -1.78 3.93
N ILE A 21 3.10 -0.92 4.91
CA ILE A 21 2.95 0.52 4.79
C ILE A 21 4.01 1.07 3.84
N GLY A 22 3.55 1.75 2.80
CA GLY A 22 4.36 2.35 1.75
C GLY A 22 4.59 3.84 1.95
N LYS A 23 4.70 4.57 0.83
CA LYS A 23 4.99 6.01 0.81
C LYS A 23 3.80 6.85 1.28
N ILE A 24 4.10 8.06 1.73
CA ILE A 24 3.11 9.10 2.04
C ILE A 24 2.35 9.49 0.76
N VAL A 25 1.04 9.58 0.87
CA VAL A 25 0.12 10.01 -0.19
C VAL A 25 -0.51 11.35 0.21
N ARG A 26 -0.55 12.30 -0.72
CA ARG A 26 -1.22 13.59 -0.48
C ARG A 26 -2.72 13.43 -0.70
N GLY A 27 -3.52 14.03 0.17
CA GLY A 27 -4.99 14.03 0.05
C GLY A 27 -5.53 14.52 -1.31
N ASN A 28 -4.82 15.45 -1.96
CA ASN A 28 -5.19 15.97 -3.28
C ASN A 28 -4.95 14.97 -4.43
N THR A 29 -4.21 13.90 -4.18
CA THR A 29 -3.79 12.92 -5.20
C THR A 29 -4.57 11.61 -5.13
N LEU A 30 -5.55 11.54 -4.22
CA LEU A 30 -6.35 10.34 -4.01
C LEU A 30 -7.21 10.04 -5.24
N LYS A 31 -7.30 8.75 -5.55
CA LYS A 31 -8.08 8.21 -6.67
C LYS A 31 -8.62 6.82 -6.33
N ARG A 32 -9.67 6.44 -7.04
CA ARG A 32 -10.28 5.12 -6.99
C ARG A 32 -9.25 4.00 -7.16
N GLY A 33 -9.42 2.93 -6.40
CA GLY A 33 -8.56 1.74 -6.36
C GLY A 33 -7.29 1.92 -5.51
N MET A 34 -7.01 3.10 -4.97
CA MET A 34 -5.93 3.26 -4.01
C MET A 34 -6.28 2.53 -2.71
N LYS A 35 -5.33 1.74 -2.21
CA LYS A 35 -5.42 1.09 -0.92
C LYS A 35 -4.50 1.81 0.04
N LEU A 36 -5.04 2.26 1.16
CA LEU A 36 -4.41 3.25 2.01
C LEU A 36 -4.50 2.86 3.48
N SER A 37 -3.47 3.24 4.22
CA SER A 37 -3.53 3.45 5.65
C SER A 37 -3.89 4.92 5.89
N ALA A 38 -5.04 5.19 6.51
CA ALA A 38 -5.50 6.52 6.87
C ALA A 38 -5.41 6.66 8.40
N SER A 39 -4.39 7.38 8.89
CA SER A 39 -4.18 7.59 10.34
C SER A 39 -4.66 8.96 10.80
N TYR A 40 -5.04 9.03 12.07
CA TYR A 40 -5.50 10.23 12.77
C TYR A 40 -5.07 10.18 14.24
N SER A 41 -4.77 11.34 14.83
CA SER A 41 -4.23 11.43 16.20
C SER A 41 -4.55 12.73 16.95
N LYS A 42 -5.45 13.59 16.47
CA LYS A 42 -5.68 14.92 17.07
C LYS A 42 -6.50 14.83 18.36
N VAL A 43 -7.66 14.18 18.31
CA VAL A 43 -8.53 13.94 19.47
C VAL A 43 -8.57 12.46 19.82
N ASN A 44 -8.52 11.58 18.80
CA ASN A 44 -8.44 10.14 18.97
C ASN A 44 -7.25 9.62 18.19
N GLU A 45 -6.59 8.58 18.70
CA GLU A 45 -5.55 7.87 17.95
C GLU A 45 -6.16 6.65 17.24
N GLY A 46 -5.92 6.56 15.93
CA GLY A 46 -6.41 5.42 15.16
C GLY A 46 -5.84 5.34 13.76
N THR A 47 -6.13 4.22 13.12
CA THR A 47 -5.71 3.97 11.75
C THR A 47 -6.73 3.08 11.07
N ASP A 48 -7.22 3.53 9.94
CA ASP A 48 -8.10 2.77 9.07
C ASP A 48 -7.32 2.22 7.89
N TYR A 49 -7.64 0.98 7.51
CA TYR A 49 -7.16 0.39 6.27
C TYR A 49 -8.29 0.37 5.26
N ILE A 50 -8.15 1.18 4.21
CA ILE A 50 -9.25 1.40 3.27
C ILE A 50 -8.86 1.17 1.82
N GLU A 51 -9.83 0.80 1.01
CA GLU A 51 -9.81 0.92 -0.44
C GLU A 51 -10.68 2.12 -0.86
N VAL A 52 -10.10 3.08 -1.59
CA VAL A 52 -10.83 4.22 -2.13
C VAL A 52 -11.70 3.73 -3.28
N LEU A 53 -13.02 3.82 -3.14
CA LEU A 53 -13.97 3.48 -4.20
C LEU A 53 -14.25 4.67 -5.12
N GLY A 54 -14.13 5.88 -4.60
CA GLY A 54 -14.22 7.12 -5.35
C GLY A 54 -14.64 8.27 -4.45
N PHE A 55 -15.22 9.30 -5.05
CA PHE A 55 -15.67 10.49 -4.35
C PHE A 55 -17.07 10.86 -4.80
N THR A 56 -17.78 11.53 -3.93
CA THR A 56 -19.13 11.98 -4.20
C THR A 56 -19.34 13.40 -3.71
N GLY A 57 -20.36 14.04 -4.26
CA GLY A 57 -20.85 15.33 -3.81
C GLY A 57 -21.73 15.19 -2.57
N ASN A 58 -22.32 16.30 -2.14
CA ASN A 58 -23.56 16.28 -1.38
C ASN A 58 -24.67 15.91 -2.39
N ASP A 59 -25.48 16.80 -2.96
CA ASP A 59 -26.69 16.46 -3.75
C ASP A 59 -27.71 15.57 -2.97
N GLU A 60 -27.25 14.53 -2.26
CA GLU A 60 -27.91 13.66 -1.30
C GLU A 60 -27.11 13.66 0.02
N LYS A 61 -27.82 13.52 1.15
CA LYS A 61 -27.25 13.68 2.50
C LYS A 61 -26.09 12.70 2.71
N TYR A 62 -24.99 13.18 3.33
CA TYR A 62 -23.82 12.36 3.70
C TYR A 62 -23.17 11.55 2.55
N GLY A 63 -23.36 11.95 1.29
CA GLY A 63 -22.75 11.26 0.15
C GLY A 63 -23.41 9.90 -0.14
N GLU A 64 -24.69 9.75 0.18
CA GLU A 64 -25.48 8.53 -0.14
C GLU A 64 -25.70 8.33 -1.65
N GLY A 65 -25.51 9.38 -2.46
CA GLY A 65 -25.69 9.33 -3.92
C GLY A 65 -24.64 8.52 -4.70
N GLY A 66 -23.85 7.68 -4.03
CA GLY A 66 -22.85 6.81 -4.63
C GLY A 66 -21.66 7.55 -5.24
N VAL A 67 -20.75 6.80 -5.88
CA VAL A 67 -19.52 7.36 -6.47
C VAL A 67 -19.85 8.19 -7.72
N LYS A 68 -19.45 9.48 -7.72
CA LYS A 68 -19.60 10.41 -8.86
C LYS A 68 -18.27 10.73 -9.55
N TYR A 69 -17.17 10.70 -8.80
CA TYR A 69 -15.84 11.05 -9.30
C TYR A 69 -14.85 9.94 -8.97
N ASN A 70 -13.93 9.65 -9.89
CA ASN A 70 -12.89 8.65 -9.70
C ASN A 70 -11.63 9.21 -9.04
N SER A 71 -11.46 10.54 -8.96
CA SER A 71 -10.29 11.15 -8.33
C SER A 71 -10.56 12.55 -7.80
N VAL A 72 -9.75 13.01 -6.84
CA VAL A 72 -9.82 14.39 -6.33
C VAL A 72 -9.46 15.40 -7.43
N GLN A 73 -8.53 15.04 -8.32
CA GLN A 73 -8.16 15.87 -9.46
C GLN A 73 -9.32 16.05 -10.44
N GLU A 74 -10.18 15.03 -10.58
CA GLU A 74 -11.41 15.15 -11.38
C GLU A 74 -12.38 16.16 -10.77
N ILE A 75 -12.53 16.17 -9.43
CA ILE A 75 -13.33 17.18 -8.72
C ILE A 75 -12.80 18.58 -9.03
N PHE A 76 -11.49 18.81 -8.88
CA PHE A 76 -10.88 20.12 -9.17
C PHE A 76 -11.08 20.56 -10.63
N ARG A 77 -11.10 19.61 -11.57
CA ARG A 77 -11.32 19.92 -12.99
C ARG A 77 -12.76 20.33 -13.27
N VAL A 78 -13.75 19.70 -12.64
CA VAL A 78 -15.17 20.06 -12.84
C VAL A 78 -15.55 21.32 -12.07
N THR A 79 -14.94 21.53 -10.91
CA THR A 79 -15.13 22.72 -10.07
C THR A 79 -14.16 23.82 -10.53
N ARG A 80 -14.56 24.59 -11.55
CA ARG A 80 -13.74 25.65 -12.16
C ARG A 80 -13.18 26.60 -11.09
N GLY A 81 -11.87 26.87 -11.15
CA GLY A 81 -11.19 27.79 -10.24
C GLY A 81 -10.65 27.17 -8.94
N VAL A 82 -10.81 25.85 -8.76
CA VAL A 82 -10.28 25.11 -7.60
C VAL A 82 -9.01 24.33 -7.97
N SER A 83 -8.00 24.37 -7.12
CA SER A 83 -6.73 23.63 -7.29
C SER A 83 -6.31 22.79 -6.09
N ASN A 84 -6.99 22.94 -4.96
CA ASN A 84 -6.67 22.24 -3.72
C ASN A 84 -7.91 22.09 -2.83
N LEU A 85 -7.83 21.22 -1.82
CA LEU A 85 -8.95 20.90 -0.93
C LEU A 85 -9.47 22.11 -0.14
N LYS A 86 -8.60 23.05 0.23
CA LYS A 86 -9.02 24.29 0.93
C LYS A 86 -9.85 25.19 0.02
N GLN A 87 -9.45 25.34 -1.23
CA GLN A 87 -10.23 26.09 -2.22
C GLN A 87 -11.53 25.38 -2.56
N LEU A 88 -11.54 24.04 -2.57
CA LEU A 88 -12.75 23.25 -2.78
C LEU A 88 -13.77 23.52 -1.66
N GLU A 89 -13.34 23.40 -0.40
CA GLU A 89 -14.15 23.72 0.78
C GLU A 89 -14.69 25.17 0.75
N GLN A 90 -13.84 26.14 0.39
CA GLN A 90 -14.24 27.54 0.27
C GLN A 90 -15.22 27.80 -0.88
N HIS A 91 -15.05 27.12 -2.02
CA HIS A 91 -15.93 27.24 -3.17
C HIS A 91 -17.36 26.85 -2.80
N ASP A 92 -17.52 25.79 -2.01
CA ASP A 92 -18.84 25.29 -1.66
C ASP A 92 -19.53 26.10 -0.54
N ASN A 93 -18.75 26.96 0.14
CA ASN A 93 -19.19 28.18 0.82
C ASN A 93 -20.32 28.02 1.87
N LYS A 94 -20.19 27.01 2.74
CA LYS A 94 -21.13 26.82 3.87
C LYS A 94 -20.52 26.79 5.27
N ASN A 95 -19.19 26.75 5.43
CA ASN A 95 -18.51 26.66 6.73
C ASN A 95 -19.13 25.61 7.69
N GLU A 96 -19.78 24.58 7.14
CA GLU A 96 -20.47 23.54 7.89
C GLU A 96 -19.62 22.27 7.83
N TYR A 97 -19.44 21.61 8.98
CA TYR A 97 -18.65 20.40 9.08
C TYR A 97 -19.21 19.31 8.15
N GLY A 98 -18.31 18.72 7.36
CA GLY A 98 -18.66 17.60 6.49
C GLY A 98 -19.63 17.96 5.38
N TYR A 99 -19.55 19.17 4.82
CA TYR A 99 -20.39 19.54 3.69
C TYR A 99 -19.64 19.42 2.35
N HIS A 100 -20.38 18.98 1.33
CA HIS A 100 -20.07 18.94 -0.12
C HIS A 100 -19.25 17.81 -0.71
N HIS A 101 -18.18 17.33 -0.07
CA HIS A 101 -17.36 16.29 -0.69
C HIS A 101 -17.00 15.17 0.27
N TYR A 102 -17.36 13.95 -0.12
CA TYR A 102 -17.05 12.75 0.63
C TYR A 102 -16.19 11.79 -0.20
N MET A 103 -15.31 11.08 0.49
CA MET A 103 -14.61 9.93 -0.06
C MET A 103 -15.40 8.68 0.28
N VAL A 104 -15.83 7.96 -0.75
CA VAL A 104 -16.45 6.65 -0.63
C VAL A 104 -15.33 5.63 -0.52
N ALA A 105 -15.33 4.87 0.56
CA ALA A 105 -14.27 3.93 0.87
C ALA A 105 -14.86 2.58 1.31
N ARG A 106 -14.09 1.52 1.09
CA ARG A 106 -14.36 0.19 1.63
C ARG A 106 -13.37 -0.12 2.75
N ASP A 107 -13.85 -0.65 3.86
CA ASP A 107 -12.97 -1.19 4.90
C ASP A 107 -12.31 -2.49 4.40
N ILE A 108 -10.98 -2.52 4.47
CA ILE A 108 -10.18 -3.68 4.08
C ILE A 108 -9.39 -4.29 5.23
N ASP A 109 -9.51 -3.77 6.46
CA ASP A 109 -8.82 -4.34 7.61
C ASP A 109 -9.26 -5.81 7.84
N PRO A 110 -8.35 -6.79 7.79
CA PRO A 110 -8.69 -8.18 8.01
C PRO A 110 -9.23 -8.47 9.42
N ASN A 111 -8.94 -7.60 10.39
CA ASN A 111 -9.32 -7.75 11.79
C ASN A 111 -10.53 -6.89 12.19
N SER A 112 -11.09 -6.13 11.26
CA SER A 112 -12.26 -5.30 11.52
C SER A 112 -13.55 -6.12 11.56
N THR A 113 -14.47 -5.70 12.43
CA THR A 113 -15.82 -6.29 12.53
C THR A 113 -16.72 -5.89 11.35
N VAL A 114 -16.36 -4.81 10.65
CA VAL A 114 -17.10 -4.24 9.51
C VAL A 114 -16.35 -4.44 8.19
N LYS A 115 -15.51 -5.48 8.13
CA LYS A 115 -14.68 -5.79 6.95
C LYS A 115 -15.54 -5.89 5.69
N GLY A 116 -15.17 -5.12 4.68
CA GLY A 116 -15.86 -5.09 3.40
C GLY A 116 -17.05 -4.12 3.35
N GLU A 117 -17.41 -3.49 4.47
CA GLU A 117 -18.42 -2.42 4.45
C GLU A 117 -17.93 -1.23 3.63
N GLU A 118 -18.87 -0.57 2.98
CA GLU A 118 -18.64 0.60 2.13
C GLU A 118 -19.37 1.80 2.71
N GLY A 119 -18.73 2.96 2.66
CA GLY A 119 -19.38 4.18 3.11
C GLY A 119 -18.60 5.45 2.83
N SER A 120 -19.33 6.56 2.95
CA SER A 120 -18.85 7.93 2.76
C SER A 120 -18.35 8.51 4.10
N TRP A 121 -17.42 7.83 4.76
CA TRP A 121 -17.01 8.13 6.14
C TRP A 121 -16.04 9.31 6.30
N TYR A 122 -15.49 9.78 5.19
CA TYR A 122 -14.43 10.78 5.17
C TYR A 122 -14.86 12.00 4.38
N TYR A 123 -14.61 13.17 4.93
CA TYR A 123 -15.07 14.46 4.39
C TYR A 123 -13.95 15.50 4.43
N ILE A 124 -14.13 16.62 3.73
CA ILE A 124 -13.17 17.73 3.76
C ILE A 124 -13.51 18.67 4.92
N PHE A 125 -12.50 19.02 5.70
CA PHE A 125 -12.58 20.06 6.74
C PHE A 125 -11.23 20.75 6.90
N GLU A 126 -11.24 22.09 6.97
CA GLU A 126 -10.05 22.94 7.07
C GLU A 126 -8.98 22.61 6.00
N GLY A 127 -9.43 22.30 4.78
CA GLY A 127 -8.59 21.95 3.65
C GLY A 127 -7.88 20.60 3.75
N ARG A 128 -8.34 19.70 4.63
CA ARG A 128 -7.82 18.34 4.79
C ARG A 128 -8.95 17.32 4.76
N TRP A 129 -8.62 16.08 4.44
CA TRP A 129 -9.55 14.98 4.66
C TRP A 129 -9.61 14.67 6.15
N SER A 130 -10.82 14.46 6.64
CA SER A 130 -11.12 14.24 8.05
C SER A 130 -12.12 13.12 8.26
N ARG A 131 -12.15 12.58 9.48
CA ARG A 131 -13.08 11.53 9.92
C ARG A 131 -13.79 11.91 11.22
N GLY A 132 -15.01 11.38 11.40
CA GLY A 132 -15.74 11.39 12.67
C GLY A 132 -16.24 12.79 13.06
N SER A 133 -16.93 12.91 14.19
CA SER A 133 -17.50 14.19 14.66
C SER A 133 -16.46 15.20 15.13
N GLY A 134 -15.25 14.75 15.51
CA GLY A 134 -14.14 15.62 15.91
C GLY A 134 -13.36 16.24 14.74
N ALA A 135 -13.74 15.94 13.50
CA ALA A 135 -13.04 16.35 12.28
C ALA A 135 -11.54 16.02 12.29
N GLU A 136 -11.25 14.79 12.71
CA GLU A 136 -9.89 14.27 12.86
C GLU A 136 -9.13 14.31 11.53
N PRO A 137 -8.07 15.13 11.41
CA PRO A 137 -7.35 15.27 10.15
C PRO A 137 -6.56 14.01 9.83
N LEU A 138 -6.69 13.53 8.59
CA LEU A 138 -6.09 12.29 8.15
C LEU A 138 -4.70 12.49 7.54
N SER A 139 -3.88 11.47 7.72
CA SER A 139 -2.61 11.27 7.03
C SER A 139 -2.64 9.95 6.28
N PHE A 140 -2.27 9.96 5.01
CA PHE A 140 -2.37 8.78 4.14
C PHE A 140 -1.01 8.18 3.79
N ARG A 141 -0.94 6.85 3.80
CA ARG A 141 0.15 6.08 3.19
C ARG A 141 -0.39 4.99 2.29
N GLU A 142 0.34 4.65 1.24
CA GLU A 142 0.00 3.50 0.39
C GLU A 142 0.06 2.20 1.20
N LEU A 143 -0.85 1.29 0.88
CA LEU A 143 -0.89 -0.03 1.47
C LEU A 143 -0.58 -1.09 0.41
N ASN A 144 0.55 -1.77 0.61
CA ASN A 144 0.99 -2.87 -0.24
C ASN A 144 0.62 -4.20 0.42
N PHE A 145 0.16 -5.17 -0.37
CA PHE A 145 -0.14 -6.50 0.14
C PHE A 145 1.14 -7.32 0.19
N ALA A 146 1.43 -7.91 1.35
CA ALA A 146 2.52 -8.86 1.47
C ALA A 146 2.24 -10.04 0.51
N PRO A 147 3.23 -10.51 -0.25
CA PRO A 147 3.05 -11.70 -1.05
C PRO A 147 2.68 -12.85 -0.11
N LYS A 148 1.53 -13.52 -0.36
CA LYS A 148 1.17 -14.74 0.36
C LYS A 148 2.36 -15.69 0.26
N LYS A 149 3.00 -16.03 1.39
CA LYS A 149 3.98 -17.12 1.40
C LYS A 149 3.24 -18.33 0.83
N LYS A 150 3.64 -18.80 -0.36
CA LYS A 150 3.12 -20.06 -0.91
C LYS A 150 3.30 -21.10 0.20
N PRO A 151 2.27 -21.91 0.51
CA PRO A 151 2.46 -23.00 1.46
C PRO A 151 3.69 -23.78 1.02
N ALA A 152 4.63 -23.99 1.95
CA ALA A 152 5.84 -24.74 1.67
C ALA A 152 5.39 -26.06 1.02
N ALA A 153 5.95 -26.37 -0.15
CA ALA A 153 5.65 -27.63 -0.82
C ALA A 153 5.80 -28.75 0.23
N PRO A 154 4.84 -29.69 0.30
CA PRO A 154 4.94 -30.79 1.24
C PRO A 154 6.34 -31.39 1.10
N LYS A 155 7.05 -31.54 2.22
CA LYS A 155 8.38 -32.17 2.22
C LYS A 155 8.23 -33.47 1.42
N PRO A 156 9.11 -33.74 0.45
CA PRO A 156 9.03 -34.98 -0.30
C PRO A 156 9.01 -36.11 0.73
N VAL A 157 7.94 -36.91 0.69
CA VAL A 157 7.84 -38.13 1.48
C VAL A 157 9.09 -38.92 1.10
N GLN A 158 10.01 -39.10 2.07
CA GLN A 158 11.13 -40.00 1.89
C GLN A 158 10.49 -41.37 1.69
N GLN A 159 10.40 -41.81 0.44
CA GLN A 159 10.07 -43.20 0.15
C GLN A 159 11.17 -44.01 0.82
N GLU A 160 10.84 -44.68 1.91
CA GLU A 160 11.69 -45.69 2.52
C GLU A 160 12.04 -46.68 1.41
N ARG A 161 13.27 -46.59 0.91
CA ARG A 161 13.76 -47.55 -0.06
C ARG A 161 13.77 -48.91 0.62
N PRO A 162 13.19 -49.97 0.02
CA PRO A 162 13.28 -51.30 0.59
C PRO A 162 14.77 -51.65 0.77
N TYR A 163 15.09 -52.08 1.97
CA TYR A 163 16.44 -52.45 2.40
C TYR A 163 16.95 -53.58 1.50
N THR A 164 17.76 -53.26 0.50
CA THR A 164 18.48 -54.28 -0.26
C THR A 164 19.75 -54.63 0.50
N SER A 165 19.60 -55.55 1.45
CA SER A 165 20.71 -56.38 1.92
C SER A 165 21.22 -57.17 0.72
N ARG A 166 22.38 -56.81 0.19
CA ARG A 166 23.27 -57.73 -0.54
C ARG A 166 24.66 -57.13 -0.76
N GLY A 167 25.62 -57.72 -0.06
CA GLY A 167 26.92 -58.08 -0.64
C GLY A 167 27.86 -56.94 -1.00
N SER A 168 28.84 -56.73 -0.12
CA SER A 168 30.14 -56.17 -0.47
C SER A 168 30.70 -56.82 -1.76
N VAL A 169 30.80 -56.04 -2.84
CA VAL A 169 31.80 -56.26 -3.88
C VAL A 169 32.40 -54.91 -4.26
N ARG A 170 33.67 -54.74 -3.92
CA ARG A 170 34.52 -53.64 -4.39
C ARG A 170 34.53 -53.65 -5.92
N SER A 171 34.04 -52.57 -6.53
CA SER A 171 34.27 -52.27 -7.94
C SER A 171 35.07 -50.97 -8.05
N SER A 172 36.38 -51.15 -8.17
CA SER A 172 37.32 -50.15 -8.64
C SER A 172 37.11 -49.85 -10.13
N LYS A 173 37.28 -48.57 -10.51
CA LYS A 173 37.41 -48.00 -11.87
C LYS A 173 36.16 -47.34 -12.44
N MET A 174 36.19 -46.00 -12.47
CA MET A 174 35.87 -45.10 -13.59
C MET A 174 35.73 -43.69 -13.00
N SER A 175 36.20 -42.59 -13.56
CA SER A 175 37.05 -42.29 -14.70
C SER A 175 37.48 -40.84 -14.48
N ARG A 176 38.79 -40.57 -14.55
CA ARG A 176 39.30 -39.19 -14.65
C ARG A 176 38.89 -38.60 -16.00
N ARG A 177 38.82 -37.26 -16.06
CA ARG A 177 38.60 -36.37 -17.23
C ARG A 177 37.10 -36.11 -17.46
N TYR A 178 36.60 -34.87 -17.39
CA TYR A 178 37.03 -33.73 -18.18
C TYR A 178 36.76 -32.41 -17.42
N ASN A 179 37.73 -31.50 -17.42
CA ASN A 179 37.52 -30.09 -17.08
C ASN A 179 38.39 -29.27 -18.04
N PRO A 180 37.81 -28.49 -18.97
CA PRO A 180 38.57 -27.43 -19.61
C PRO A 180 37.80 -26.12 -19.52
N PHE A 181 38.06 -25.34 -18.47
CA PHE A 181 37.89 -23.89 -18.52
C PHE A 181 39.06 -23.24 -17.80
N ARG A 182 40.09 -22.90 -18.56
CA ARG A 182 41.02 -21.82 -18.20
C ARG A 182 41.19 -20.94 -19.43
N ASP A 183 40.27 -20.00 -19.54
CA ASP A 183 40.40 -18.82 -20.39
C ASP A 183 41.58 -17.99 -19.88
N ASN A 184 42.66 -17.99 -20.65
CA ASN A 184 43.85 -17.18 -20.42
C ASN A 184 43.88 -16.12 -21.52
N SER A 185 43.06 -15.09 -21.37
CA SER A 185 43.18 -13.90 -22.20
C SER A 185 43.29 -12.64 -21.34
N ARG A 186 44.41 -11.94 -21.55
CA ARG A 186 44.67 -10.53 -21.23
C ARG A 186 45.12 -10.21 -19.80
N ARG A 187 46.42 -10.39 -19.56
CA ARG A 187 47.21 -9.35 -18.88
C ARG A 187 48.21 -8.73 -19.84
N ASN A 188 47.92 -7.48 -20.13
CA ASN A 188 48.69 -6.52 -20.88
C ASN A 188 49.93 -6.15 -20.05
N THR A 189 51.14 -6.48 -20.52
CA THR A 189 52.38 -5.89 -20.00
C THR A 189 53.18 -5.36 -21.18
N GLY A 190 53.07 -4.05 -21.40
CA GLY A 190 53.95 -3.34 -22.32
C GLY A 190 55.39 -3.35 -21.84
N ARG A 191 56.34 -3.45 -22.77
CA ARG A 191 57.67 -2.85 -22.63
C ARG A 191 58.44 -2.79 -23.97
N ARG A 192 58.56 -1.55 -24.45
CA ARG A 192 59.72 -0.84 -25.05
C ARG A 192 60.83 -1.60 -25.81
N GLY A 193 61.20 -0.98 -26.93
CA GLY A 193 62.58 -0.83 -27.45
C GLY A 193 62.88 -1.79 -28.61
N ARG A 194 63.45 -1.38 -29.74
CA ARG A 194 64.23 -0.20 -30.13
C ARG A 194 63.96 0.08 -31.61
#